data_AF-A0A0A5JNH8-F1
#
_entry.id   AF-A0A0A5JNH8-F1
#
_cell.length_a   1.000
_cell.length_b   1.000
_cell.length_c   1.000
_cell.angle_alpha   90.00
_cell.angle_beta   90.00
_cell.angle_gamma   90.00
#
_symmetry.space_group_name_H-M   'P 1'
#
loop_
_entity.id
_entity.type
_entity.pdbx_description
1 polymer ?
#
loop_
_entity_poly.entity_id
_entity_poly.type
_entity_poly.pdbx_seq_one_letter_code
_entity_poly.pdbx_strand_id
1 'polypeptide(L)' 'MEVHRHTYYRLIHHGIKSLLVDRLGHFTEMEYHEYLNLMTGKSSCFAMSDEELESTVDNLRNEGYLEDWKRQIHT' A
#
# COMPACT_ATOMS: atom_id res chain seq x y z
N MET A 1 -17.39 -11.66 -3.37
CA MET A 1 -17.31 -10.20 -3.47
C MET A 1 -16.23 -9.92 -4.49
N GLU A 2 -16.49 -9.16 -5.55
CA GLU A 2 -15.40 -8.71 -6.42
C GLU A 2 -14.57 -7.73 -5.61
N VAL A 3 -13.40 -8.18 -5.15
CA VAL A 3 -12.40 -7.28 -4.59
C VAL A 3 -12.08 -6.29 -5.70
N HIS A 4 -12.38 -5.01 -5.47
CA HIS A 4 -11.92 -3.95 -6.36
C HIS A 4 -10.42 -3.81 -6.17
N ARG A 5 -9.64 -4.74 -6.75
CA ARG A 5 -8.18 -4.84 -6.60
C ARG A 5 -7.49 -3.53 -6.94
N HIS A 6 -8.05 -2.77 -7.89
CA HIS A 6 -7.60 -1.41 -8.22
C HIS A 6 -7.64 -0.43 -7.03
N THR A 7 -8.64 -0.53 -6.16
CA THR A 7 -8.72 0.25 -4.92
C THR A 7 -7.61 -0.17 -3.96
N TYR A 8 -7.39 -1.47 -3.78
CA TYR A 8 -6.30 -1.98 -2.95
C TYR A 8 -4.92 -1.57 -3.49
N TYR A 9 -4.72 -1.60 -4.81
CA TYR A 9 -3.47 -1.14 -5.43
C TYR A 9 -3.22 0.34 -5.13
N ARG A 10 -4.25 1.19 -5.23
CA ARG A 10 -4.15 2.61 -4.90
C ARG A 10 -3.83 2.83 -3.42
N LEU A 11 -4.49 2.07 -2.53
CA LEU A 11 -4.26 2.13 -1.10
C LEU A 11 -2.84 1.72 -0.75
N ILE A 12 -2.38 0.57 -1.23
CA ILE A 12 -1.03 0.05 -0.96
C ILE A 12 0.02 1.02 -1.49
N HIS A 13 -0.13 1.50 -2.73
CA HIS A 13 0.77 2.47 -3.32
C HIS A 13 0.83 3.77 -2.50
N HIS A 14 -0.32 4.29 -2.07
CA HIS A 14 -0.38 5.48 -1.23
C HIS A 14 0.28 5.24 0.14
N GLY A 15 -0.07 4.16 0.83
CA GLY A 15 0.46 3.85 2.16
C GLY A 15 1.97 3.62 2.16
N ILE A 16 2.49 2.83 1.20
CA ILE A 16 3.94 2.63 1.07
C ILE A 16 4.64 3.95 0.70
N LYS A 17 4.05 4.76 -0.17
CA LYS A 17 4.59 6.10 -0.46
C LYS A 17 4.67 6.97 0.79
N SER A 18 3.61 7.05 1.57
CA SER A 18 3.57 7.82 2.83
C SER A 18 4.61 7.29 3.81
N LEU A 19 4.74 5.96 3.94
CA LEU A 19 5.73 5.30 4.77
C LEU A 19 7.16 5.62 4.35
N LEU A 20 7.47 5.56 3.04
CA LEU A 20 8.81 5.85 2.53
C LEU A 20 9.16 7.33 2.71
N VAL A 21 8.21 8.24 2.45
CA VAL A 21 8.44 9.68 2.69
C VAL A 21 8.65 9.96 4.18
N ASP A 22 7.91 9.31 5.08
CA ASP A 22 8.06 9.48 6.53
C ASP A 22 9.40 8.94 7.04
N ARG A 23 9.81 7.73 6.59
CA ARG A 23 11.03 7.06 7.07
C ARG A 23 12.31 7.50 6.36
N LEU A 24 12.26 7.75 5.06
CA LEU A 24 13.42 8.06 4.21
C LEU A 24 13.45 9.51 3.73
N GLY A 25 12.37 10.27 3.95
CA GLY A 25 12.24 11.66 3.48
C GLY A 25 11.94 11.79 1.99
N HIS A 26 11.86 10.68 1.24
CA HIS A 26 11.62 10.68 -0.19
C HIS A 26 10.93 9.39 -0.66
N PHE A 27 10.51 9.38 -1.91
CA PHE A 27 9.86 8.24 -2.55
C PHE A 27 10.46 8.01 -3.93
N THR A 28 10.93 6.80 -4.19
CA THR A 28 11.25 6.30 -5.53
C THR A 28 10.47 5.03 -5.84
N GLU A 29 10.23 4.79 -7.14
CA GLU A 29 9.56 3.58 -7.61
C GLU A 29 10.36 2.31 -7.27
N MET A 30 11.70 2.38 -7.31
CA MET A 30 12.57 1.28 -6.92
C MET A 30 12.38 0.89 -5.45
N GLU A 31 12.43 1.86 -4.54
CA GLU A 31 12.23 1.62 -3.10
C GLU A 31 10.83 1.07 -2.81
N TYR A 32 9.82 1.53 -3.55
CA TYR A 32 8.48 0.98 -3.46
C TYR A 32 8.47 -0.52 -3.77
N HIS A 33 9.08 -0.93 -4.88
CA HIS A 33 9.13 -2.34 -5.27
C HIS A 33 9.98 -3.19 -4.32
N GLU A 34 11.09 -2.65 -3.81
CA GLU A 34 11.92 -3.31 -2.81
C GLU A 34 11.17 -3.50 -1.49
N TYR A 35 10.49 -2.46 -1.02
CA TYR A 35 9.72 -2.52 0.23
C TYR A 35 8.52 -3.46 0.12
N LEU A 36 7.81 -3.41 -1.00
CA LEU A 36 6.71 -4.34 -1.28
C LEU A 36 7.21 -5.78 -1.31
N ASN A 37 8.36 -6.04 -1.93
CA ASN A 37 8.97 -7.37 -1.95
C ASN A 37 9.42 -7.80 -0.54
N LEU A 38 9.97 -6.90 0.26
CA LEU A 38 10.36 -7.19 1.64
C LEU A 38 9.15 -7.58 2.50
N MET A 39 8.03 -6.88 2.33
CA MET A 39 6.82 -7.08 3.14
C MET A 39 6.00 -8.29 2.68
N THR A 40 5.92 -8.53 1.37
CA THR A 40 4.97 -9.48 0.77
C THR A 40 5.63 -10.63 0.02
N GLY A 41 6.95 -10.57 -0.19
CA GLY A 41 7.68 -11.48 -1.08
C GLY A 41 7.38 -11.26 -2.58
N LYS A 42 6.60 -10.22 -2.93
CA LYS A 42 6.22 -9.90 -4.31
C LYS A 42 6.72 -8.52 -4.71
N SER A 43 7.25 -8.42 -5.93
CA SER A 43 7.67 -7.14 -6.50
C SER A 43 6.50 -6.28 -6.99
N SER A 44 5.25 -6.78 -7.01
CA SER A 44 4.11 -6.04 -7.55
C SER A 44 2.78 -6.49 -6.94
N CYS A 45 1.87 -5.53 -6.73
CA CYS A 45 0.51 -5.81 -6.24
C CYS A 45 -0.31 -6.65 -7.21
N PHE A 46 0.05 -6.65 -8.50
CA PHE A 46 -0.57 -7.54 -9.48
C PHE A 46 -0.30 -9.03 -9.21
N ALA A 47 0.83 -9.35 -8.56
CA ALA A 47 1.21 -10.71 -8.22
C ALA A 47 0.69 -11.17 -6.85
N MET A 48 -0.09 -10.32 -6.15
CA MET A 48 -0.62 -10.60 -4.82
C MET A 48 -2.01 -11.23 -4.89
N SER A 49 -2.31 -12.19 -4.00
CA SER A 49 -3.66 -12.69 -3.77
C SER A 49 -4.53 -11.62 -3.10
N ASP A 50 -5.85 -11.83 -3.11
CA ASP A 50 -6.77 -10.90 -2.42
C ASP A 50 -6.48 -10.83 -0.92
N GLU A 51 -6.12 -11.95 -0.29
CA GLU A 51 -5.72 -12.03 1.12
C GLU A 51 -4.42 -11.24 1.40
N GLU A 52 -3.43 -11.34 0.50
CA GLU A 52 -2.18 -10.58 0.60
C GLU A 52 -2.44 -9.07 0.47
N LEU A 53 -3.36 -8.66 -0.43
CA LEU A 53 -3.77 -7.27 -0.60
C LEU A 53 -4.46 -6.73 0.65
N GLU A 54 -5.41 -7.49 1.21
CA GLU A 54 -6.13 -7.12 2.43
C GLU A 54 -5.18 -6.98 3.63
N SER A 55 -4.31 -7.97 3.84
CA SER A 55 -3.32 -7.95 4.92
C SER A 55 -2.36 -6.76 4.81
N THR A 56 -1.89 -6.44 3.60
CA THR A 56 -1.00 -5.30 3.37
C THR A 56 -1.68 -3.97 3.67
N VAL A 57 -2.94 -3.80 3.22
CA VAL A 57 -3.73 -2.60 3.52
C VAL A 57 -4.00 -2.48 5.02
N ASP A 58 -4.33 -3.58 5.70
CA ASP A 58 -4.58 -3.57 7.15
C ASP A 58 -3.31 -3.18 7.93
N ASN A 59 -2.15 -3.72 7.55
CA ASN A 59 -0.86 -3.33 8.13
C ASN A 59 -0.58 -1.83 7.96
N LEU A 60 -0.69 -1.31 6.73
CA LEU A 60 -0.48 0.11 6.45
C LEU A 60 -1.48 1.01 7.20
N ARG A 61 -2.72 0.53 7.38
CA ARG A 61 -3.75 1.22 8.15
C ARG A 61 -3.43 1.25 9.64
N ASN A 62 -3.02 0.11 10.20
CA ASN A 62 -2.67 -0.01 11.62
C ASN A 62 -1.42 0.80 11.97
N GLU A 63 -0.50 0.95 11.02
CA GLU A 63 0.66 1.84 11.15
C GLU A 63 0.33 3.32 10.90
N GLY A 64 -0.90 3.66 10.46
CA GLY A 64 -1.38 5.03 10.29
C GLY A 64 -1.14 5.66 8.92
N TYR A 65 -0.54 4.94 7.96
CA TYR A 65 -0.17 5.49 6.64
C TYR A 65 -1.34 5.58 5.64
N LEU A 66 -2.55 5.18 6.03
CA LEU A 66 -3.76 5.27 5.21
C LEU A 66 -4.84 6.20 5.79
N GLU A 67 -4.53 6.95 6.85
CA GLU A 67 -5.48 7.85 7.52
C GLU A 67 -5.99 8.96 6.58
N ASP A 68 -5.13 9.47 5.69
CA ASP A 68 -5.49 10.52 4.72
C ASP A 68 -6.45 10.04 3.62
N TRP A 69 -6.46 8.75 3.30
CA TRP A 69 -7.36 8.21 2.29
C TRP A 69 -8.83 8.29 2.71
N LYS A 70 -9.12 8.20 4.03
CA LYS A 70 -10.48 8.38 4.56
C LYS A 70 -11.09 9.72 4.17
N ARG A 71 -10.27 10.77 4.01
CA ARG A 71 -10.75 12.10 3.58
C ARG A 71 -11.15 12.15 2.10
N GLN A 72 -10.63 11.27 1.26
CA GLN A 72 -10.90 11.29 -0.19
C GLN A 72 -12.16 10.51 -0.59
N ILE A 73 -12.76 9.71 0.30
CA ILE A 73 -14.02 8.98 0.04
C ILE A 73 -15.25 9.75 0.56
N HIS A 74 -15.09 11.01 0.95
CA HIS A 74 -16.16 11.84 1.53
C HIS A 74 -16.27 13.22 0.86
N THR A 75 -16.10 13.27 -0.46
CA THR A 75 -16.43 14.44 -1.30
C THR A 75 -17.16 13.96 -2.54
#